data_AF-A0A3A4X0K8-F1
#
_entry.id   AF-A0A3A4X0K8-F1
#
_cell.length_a   1.000
_cell.length_b   1.000
_cell.length_c   1.000
_cell.angle_alpha   90.00
_cell.angle_beta   90.00
_cell.angle_gamma   90.00
#
_symmetry.space_group_name_H-M   'P 1'
#
loop_
_entity.id
_entity.type
_entity.pdbx_description
1 polymer ?
#
loop_
_entity_poly.entity_id
_entity_poly.type
_entity_poly.pdbx_seq_one_letter_code
_entity_poly.pdbx_strand_id
1 'polypeptide(L)'
;MLDVVLDLRRRHGFTADDVVTVRTRVEFGNKRNLMYTEPSQEMEARFSMNYCIALALLYGRLSLSDFTPQAVHRPEVCALLSRVTMDAYERDAQGPDPTVRLPHEVCITLKDGRVLTGSSTWARGTIHNPFEASDYSEKFEDCCRNFLSPGDFAAAREMLQNLERLDSIRRLMQHLVFTAGSDRGERFAGKKRC
;
A
#
# COMPACT_ATOMS: atom_id res chain seq x y z
N MET A 1 -7.25 3.20 -3.57
CA MET A 1 -6.73 4.30 -4.41
C MET A 1 -5.51 3.90 -5.19
N LEU A 2 -4.54 3.22 -4.58
CA LEU A 2 -3.36 2.73 -5.29
C LEU A 2 -3.70 1.87 -6.51
N ASP A 3 -4.61 0.90 -6.38
CA ASP A 3 -5.04 0.06 -7.51
C ASP A 3 -5.61 0.88 -8.67
N VAL A 4 -6.42 1.89 -8.37
CA VAL A 4 -7.04 2.77 -9.38
C VAL A 4 -5.96 3.62 -10.09
N VAL A 5 -4.99 4.15 -9.35
CA VAL A 5 -3.87 4.90 -9.93
C VAL A 5 -3.01 4.00 -10.82
N LEU A 6 -2.68 2.79 -10.37
CA LEU A 6 -1.89 1.83 -11.14
C LEU A 6 -2.62 1.36 -12.41
N ASP A 7 -3.92 1.16 -12.32
CA ASP A 7 -4.76 0.81 -13.46
C ASP A 7 -4.85 1.95 -14.49
N LEU A 8 -5.07 3.20 -14.04
CA LEU A 8 -5.02 4.36 -14.93
C LEU A 8 -3.65 4.51 -15.61
N ARG A 9 -2.57 4.33 -14.86
CA ARG A 9 -1.20 4.36 -15.39
C ARG A 9 -1.01 3.31 -16.48
N ARG A 10 -1.47 2.07 -16.25
CA ARG A 10 -1.38 0.97 -17.21
C ARG A 10 -2.21 1.23 -18.47
N ARG A 11 -3.46 1.67 -18.31
CA ARG A 11 -4.39 1.93 -19.42
C ARG A 11 -3.98 3.09 -20.31
N HIS A 12 -3.38 4.14 -19.72
CA HIS A 12 -3.06 5.37 -20.43
C HIS A 12 -1.58 5.58 -20.73
N GLY A 13 -0.69 4.70 -20.24
CA GLY A 13 0.72 4.65 -20.60
C GLY A 13 1.54 5.87 -20.17
N PHE A 14 1.23 6.48 -19.02
CA PHE A 14 1.97 7.65 -18.50
C PHE A 14 2.99 7.28 -17.42
N THR A 15 3.92 8.20 -17.17
CA THR A 15 4.97 8.11 -16.14
C THR A 15 4.75 9.13 -15.03
N ALA A 16 5.47 8.99 -13.92
CA ALA A 16 5.42 9.98 -12.83
C ALA A 16 5.80 11.40 -13.28
N ASP A 17 6.69 11.51 -14.27
CA ASP A 17 7.12 12.81 -14.80
C ASP A 17 6.02 13.51 -15.60
N ASP A 18 5.06 12.77 -16.15
CA ASP A 18 3.93 13.34 -16.88
C ASP A 18 2.86 13.94 -15.95
N VAL A 19 2.90 13.62 -14.66
CA VAL A 19 1.87 14.01 -13.69
C VAL A 19 2.09 15.44 -13.21
N VAL A 20 1.06 16.28 -13.40
CA VAL A 20 0.98 17.65 -12.85
C VAL A 20 0.36 17.61 -11.47
N THR A 21 -0.81 16.99 -11.33
CA THR A 21 -1.49 16.81 -10.03
C THR A 21 -2.21 15.47 -9.94
N VAL A 22 -2.35 14.97 -8.72
CA VAL A 22 -3.25 13.87 -8.35
C VAL A 22 -4.14 14.36 -7.21
N ARG A 23 -5.44 14.41 -7.45
CA ARG A 23 -6.44 14.76 -6.44
C ARG A 23 -7.24 13.53 -6.09
N THR A 24 -7.33 13.21 -4.81
CA THR A 24 -8.16 12.11 -4.33
C THR A 24 -9.29 12.64 -3.48
N ARG A 25 -10.44 11.95 -3.53
CA ARG A 25 -11.56 12.19 -2.63
C ARG A 25 -11.92 10.89 -1.93
N VAL A 26 -11.91 10.89 -0.60
CA VAL A 26 -12.11 9.69 0.21
C VAL A 26 -13.11 9.94 1.33
N GLU A 27 -13.53 8.89 2.03
CA GLU A 27 -14.35 9.05 3.22
C GLU A 27 -13.59 9.80 4.32
N PHE A 28 -14.33 10.55 5.16
CA PHE A 28 -13.78 11.35 6.25
C PHE A 28 -12.86 10.53 7.18
N GLY A 29 -13.23 9.27 7.47
CA GLY A 29 -12.42 8.35 8.28
C GLY A 29 -11.03 8.10 7.68
N ASN A 30 -10.94 7.93 6.37
CA ASN A 30 -9.67 7.72 5.66
C ASN A 30 -8.80 8.97 5.70
N LYS A 31 -9.37 10.16 5.50
CA LYS A 31 -8.62 11.42 5.60
C LYS A 31 -8.04 11.63 7.00
N ARG A 32 -8.80 11.26 8.05
CA ARG A 32 -8.34 11.32 9.44
C ARG A 32 -7.22 10.32 9.74
N ASN A 33 -7.29 9.12 9.16
CA ASN A 33 -6.29 8.08 9.36
C ASN A 33 -4.99 8.36 8.58
N LEU A 34 -5.12 8.81 7.33
CA LEU A 34 -4.00 9.08 6.42
C LEU A 34 -3.54 10.55 6.54
N MET A 35 -3.21 10.97 7.76
CA MET A 35 -3.05 12.38 8.11
C MET A 35 -1.73 13.02 7.63
N TYR A 36 -0.73 12.22 7.23
CA TYR A 36 0.58 12.74 6.86
C TYR A 36 0.66 13.01 5.35
N THR A 37 0.87 14.26 4.96
CA THR A 37 1.10 14.65 3.55
C THR A 37 2.58 14.61 3.18
N GLU A 38 3.43 14.98 4.13
CA GLU A 38 4.90 14.99 4.00
C GLU A 38 5.52 14.17 5.14
N PRO A 39 5.48 12.83 5.05
CA PRO A 39 6.01 11.98 6.12
C PRO A 39 7.53 12.13 6.22
N SER A 40 8.01 12.26 7.45
CA SER A 40 9.42 12.33 7.81
C SER A 40 9.95 11.04 8.44
N GLN A 41 9.04 10.14 8.83
CA GLN A 41 9.38 8.85 9.41
C GLN A 41 8.65 7.70 8.72
N GLU A 42 9.22 6.51 8.82
CA GLU A 42 8.64 5.25 8.32
C GLU A 42 7.18 5.00 8.74
N MET A 43 6.81 5.35 9.97
CA MET A 43 5.47 5.11 10.49
C MET A 43 4.51 6.14 9.89
N GLU A 44 4.94 7.39 9.78
CA GLU A 44 4.17 8.45 9.12
C GLU A 44 3.90 8.09 7.65
N ALA A 45 4.91 7.52 6.97
CA ALA A 45 4.79 7.09 5.58
C ALA A 45 3.70 6.01 5.39
N ARG A 46 3.51 5.10 6.35
CA ARG A 46 2.43 4.09 6.34
C ARG A 46 1.03 4.71 6.45
N PHE A 47 0.94 5.92 7.00
CA PHE A 47 -0.30 6.69 7.15
C PHE A 47 -0.29 7.92 6.23
N SER A 48 0.36 7.82 5.06
CA SER A 48 0.41 8.88 4.06
C SER A 48 -0.13 8.41 2.72
N MET A 49 -1.24 8.99 2.27
CA MET A 49 -1.75 8.75 0.91
C MET A 49 -0.77 9.29 -0.13
N ASN A 50 -0.21 10.47 0.12
CA ASN A 50 0.73 11.17 -0.76
C ASN A 50 1.95 10.29 -1.07
N TYR A 51 2.58 9.77 -0.03
CA TYR A 51 3.74 8.90 -0.16
C TYR A 51 3.41 7.61 -0.91
N CYS A 52 2.30 6.95 -0.56
CA CYS A 52 1.90 5.71 -1.22
C CYS A 52 1.59 5.92 -2.72
N ILE A 53 0.92 7.01 -3.08
CA ILE A 53 0.66 7.35 -4.49
C ILE A 53 1.95 7.69 -5.22
N ALA A 54 2.87 8.44 -4.61
CA ALA A 54 4.17 8.76 -5.20
C ALA A 54 4.97 7.49 -5.53
N LEU A 55 5.03 6.51 -4.61
CA LEU A 55 5.66 5.21 -4.86
C LEU A 55 4.96 4.46 -6.01
N ALA A 56 3.63 4.42 -6.03
CA ALA A 56 2.87 3.77 -7.10
C ALA A 56 3.15 4.39 -8.49
N LEU A 57 3.27 5.72 -8.56
CA LEU A 57 3.58 6.45 -9.78
C LEU A 57 5.02 6.18 -10.27
N LEU A 58 6.00 6.17 -9.36
CA LEU A 58 7.40 5.96 -9.70
C LEU A 58 7.67 4.49 -10.04
N TYR A 59 7.32 3.59 -9.13
CA TYR A 59 7.78 2.20 -9.16
C TYR A 59 6.74 1.21 -9.66
N GLY A 60 5.47 1.63 -9.79
CA GLY A 60 4.38 0.76 -10.23
C GLY A 60 3.96 -0.27 -9.19
N ARG A 61 4.57 -0.24 -8.01
CA ARG A 61 4.28 -1.09 -6.85
C ARG A 61 4.77 -0.42 -5.58
N LEU A 62 4.38 -0.97 -4.44
CA LEU A 62 4.92 -0.64 -3.14
C LEU A 62 5.45 -1.93 -2.51
N SER A 63 6.54 -1.83 -1.78
CA SER A 63 7.18 -2.96 -1.10
C SER A 63 7.55 -2.60 0.34
N LEU A 64 7.86 -3.60 1.17
CA LEU A 64 8.24 -3.36 2.56
C LEU A 64 9.51 -2.51 2.70
N SER A 65 10.44 -2.61 1.75
CA SER A 65 11.69 -1.82 1.75
C SER A 65 11.48 -0.33 1.47
N ASP A 66 10.29 0.05 0.99
CA ASP A 66 9.91 1.45 0.78
C ASP A 66 9.49 2.15 2.09
N PHE A 67 9.34 1.41 3.19
CA PHE A 67 8.95 1.94 4.51
C PHE A 67 10.09 1.78 5.52
N THR A 68 11.25 2.31 5.18
CA THR A 68 12.46 2.39 6.01
C THR A 68 12.85 3.84 6.25
N PRO A 69 13.60 4.18 7.32
CA PRO A 69 14.02 5.56 7.58
C PRO A 69 14.72 6.21 6.38
N GLN A 70 15.55 5.45 5.66
CA GLN A 70 16.27 5.93 4.49
C GLN A 70 15.35 6.10 3.27
N ALA A 71 14.42 5.16 3.05
CA ALA A 71 13.52 5.21 1.88
C ALA A 71 12.56 6.40 1.91
N VAL A 72 12.09 6.81 3.09
CA VAL A 72 11.15 7.93 3.25
C VAL A 72 11.74 9.27 2.76
N HIS A 73 13.07 9.38 2.74
CA HIS A 73 13.79 10.58 2.31
C HIS A 73 14.28 10.52 0.86
N ARG A 74 13.86 9.54 0.06
CA ARG A 74 14.22 9.47 -1.37
C ARG A 74 13.76 10.74 -2.10
N PRO A 75 14.69 11.54 -2.69
CA PRO A 75 14.35 12.85 -3.26
C PRO A 75 13.27 12.80 -4.33
N GLU A 76 13.30 11.77 -5.18
CA GLU A 76 12.33 11.55 -6.25
C GLU A 76 10.92 11.29 -5.72
N VAL A 77 10.79 10.63 -4.56
CA VAL A 77 9.49 10.41 -3.89
C VAL A 77 9.01 11.71 -3.26
N CYS A 78 9.89 12.40 -2.53
CA CYS A 78 9.59 13.69 -1.90
C CYS A 78 9.11 14.74 -2.91
N ALA A 79 9.72 14.78 -4.10
CA ALA A 79 9.37 15.72 -5.17
C ALA A 79 7.94 15.56 -5.72
N LEU A 80 7.29 14.41 -5.50
CA LEU A 80 5.92 14.14 -5.94
C LEU A 80 4.88 14.42 -4.85
N LEU A 81 5.27 14.53 -3.58
CA LEU A 81 4.32 14.63 -2.47
C LEU A 81 3.39 15.83 -2.60
N SER A 82 3.92 16.98 -3.03
CA SER A 82 3.17 18.22 -3.23
C SER A 82 2.20 18.17 -4.42
N ARG A 83 2.38 17.22 -5.34
CA ARG A 83 1.47 17.01 -6.47
C ARG A 83 0.22 16.22 -6.06
N VAL A 84 0.24 15.56 -4.91
CA VAL A 84 -0.86 14.72 -4.43
C VAL A 84 -1.67 15.47 -3.38
N THR A 85 -2.99 15.53 -3.54
CA THR A 85 -3.90 16.04 -2.51
C THR A 85 -4.97 15.00 -2.20
N MET A 86 -5.45 15.04 -0.96
CA MET A 86 -6.52 14.16 -0.49
C MET A 86 -7.57 14.99 0.22
N ASP A 87 -8.74 15.05 -0.37
CA ASP A 87 -9.94 15.68 0.17
C ASP A 87 -10.87 14.61 0.74
N ALA A 88 -11.74 15.02 1.65
CA ALA A 88 -12.78 14.15 2.20
C ALA A 88 -14.14 14.53 1.64
N TYR A 89 -15.06 13.56 1.58
CA TYR A 89 -16.49 13.89 1.61
C TYR A 89 -16.86 14.53 2.94
N GLU A 90 -17.96 15.28 2.94
CA GLU A 90 -18.58 15.76 4.19
C GLU A 90 -18.88 14.58 5.12
N ARG A 91 -18.81 14.83 6.43
CA ARG A 91 -18.89 13.76 7.44
C ARG A 91 -20.21 12.98 7.37
N ASP A 92 -21.29 13.64 7.01
CA ASP A 92 -22.65 13.11 6.91
C ASP A 92 -23.05 12.68 5.50
N ALA A 93 -22.11 12.70 4.54
CA ALA A 93 -22.40 12.40 3.14
C ALA A 93 -22.88 10.96 2.88
N GLN A 94 -22.64 10.02 3.80
CA GLN A 94 -23.18 8.65 3.73
C GLN A 94 -24.66 8.56 4.12
N GLY A 95 -25.22 9.62 4.71
CA GLY A 95 -26.53 9.57 5.35
C GLY A 95 -26.53 8.69 6.60
N PRO A 96 -27.71 8.35 7.14
CA PRO A 96 -27.84 7.63 8.39
C PRO A 96 -27.55 6.12 8.28
N ASP A 97 -27.46 5.56 7.07
CA ASP A 97 -27.27 4.13 6.85
C ASP A 97 -25.77 3.76 6.94
N PRO A 98 -25.35 3.00 7.97
CA PRO A 98 -23.94 2.63 8.16
C PRO A 98 -23.43 1.61 7.15
N THR A 99 -24.29 1.05 6.28
CA THR A 99 -23.90 0.11 5.23
C THR A 99 -23.48 0.81 3.94
N VAL A 100 -23.91 2.06 3.73
CA VAL A 100 -23.53 2.86 2.58
C VAL A 100 -22.04 3.18 2.64
N ARG A 101 -21.37 3.07 1.50
CA ARG A 101 -19.96 3.43 1.31
C ARG A 101 -19.86 4.41 0.15
N LEU A 102 -19.09 5.47 0.35
CA LEU A 102 -18.82 6.41 -0.73
C LEU A 102 -17.63 5.91 -1.55
N PRO A 103 -17.68 6.06 -2.89
CA PRO A 103 -16.55 5.69 -3.71
C PRO A 103 -15.35 6.57 -3.35
N HIS A 104 -14.19 5.96 -3.23
CA HIS A 104 -12.95 6.72 -3.25
C HIS A 104 -12.64 7.08 -4.70
N GLU A 105 -12.31 8.34 -4.95
CA GLU A 105 -12.10 8.89 -6.29
C GLU A 105 -10.67 9.38 -6.45
N VAL A 106 -10.15 9.31 -7.67
CA VAL A 106 -8.88 9.92 -8.06
C VAL A 106 -9.03 10.65 -9.39
N CYS A 107 -8.39 11.80 -9.49
CA CYS A 107 -8.30 12.62 -10.67
C CYS A 107 -6.82 12.99 -10.90
N ILE A 108 -6.27 12.60 -12.04
CA ILE A 108 -4.87 12.80 -12.42
C ILE A 108 -4.83 13.78 -13.59
N THR A 109 -4.17 14.91 -13.42
CA THR A 109 -3.91 15.85 -14.52
C THR A 109 -2.51 15.62 -15.06
N LEU A 110 -2.40 15.41 -16.37
CA LEU A 110 -1.13 15.21 -17.07
C LEU A 110 -0.64 16.49 -17.74
N LYS A 111 0.67 16.56 -18.02
CA LYS A 111 1.33 17.69 -18.69
C LYS A 111 0.81 17.94 -20.11
N ASP A 112 0.29 16.92 -20.77
CA ASP A 112 -0.33 17.01 -22.10
C ASP A 112 -1.78 17.55 -22.06
N GLY A 113 -2.28 17.93 -20.88
CA GLY A 113 -3.62 18.47 -20.67
C GLY A 113 -4.71 17.43 -20.44
N ARG A 114 -4.41 16.12 -20.58
CA ARG A 114 -5.39 15.07 -20.25
C ARG A 114 -5.71 15.05 -18.75
N VAL A 115 -6.98 14.80 -18.46
CA VAL A 115 -7.48 14.57 -17.09
C VAL A 115 -8.04 13.16 -17.03
N LEU A 116 -7.41 12.30 -16.22
CA LEU A 116 -7.77 10.90 -16.06
C LEU A 116 -8.47 10.72 -14.72
N THR A 117 -9.67 10.13 -14.73
CA THR A 117 -10.46 9.90 -13.52
C THR A 117 -10.70 8.41 -13.30
N GLY A 118 -10.80 8.02 -12.03
CA GLY A 118 -11.17 6.68 -11.64
C GLY A 118 -11.73 6.65 -10.24
N SER A 119 -12.48 5.61 -9.92
CA SER A 119 -13.04 5.43 -8.59
C SER A 119 -13.12 3.97 -8.20
N SER A 120 -13.19 3.72 -6.89
CA SER A 120 -13.49 2.40 -6.35
C SER A 120 -14.15 2.54 -4.99
N THR A 121 -15.26 1.85 -4.81
CA THR A 121 -15.96 1.72 -3.52
C THR A 121 -15.29 0.70 -2.62
N TRP A 122 -14.69 -0.35 -3.21
CA TRP A 122 -14.17 -1.50 -2.47
C TRP A 122 -12.70 -1.72 -2.79
N ALA A 123 -11.85 -1.63 -1.77
CA ALA A 123 -10.45 -1.96 -1.89
C ALA A 123 -10.25 -3.42 -2.34
N ARG A 124 -9.22 -3.65 -3.15
CA ARG A 124 -8.83 -5.00 -3.58
C ARG A 124 -8.43 -5.84 -2.35
N GLY A 125 -8.93 -7.07 -2.27
CA GLY A 125 -8.81 -7.98 -1.14
C GLY A 125 -9.98 -7.97 -0.15
N THR A 126 -10.99 -7.11 -0.36
CA THR A 126 -12.23 -7.17 0.44
C THR A 126 -13.15 -8.26 -0.08
N ILE A 127 -14.15 -8.68 0.71
CA ILE A 127 -15.15 -9.67 0.25
C ILE A 127 -15.92 -9.22 -1.00
N HIS A 128 -16.02 -7.90 -1.23
CA HIS A 128 -16.71 -7.31 -2.38
C HIS A 128 -15.79 -7.08 -3.59
N ASN A 129 -14.47 -7.19 -3.41
CA ASN A 129 -13.47 -7.08 -4.44
C ASN A 129 -12.29 -8.00 -4.06
N PRO A 130 -12.48 -9.33 -4.11
CA PRO A 130 -11.53 -10.30 -3.57
C PRO A 130 -10.24 -10.32 -4.39
N PHE A 131 -9.18 -10.85 -3.78
CA PHE A 131 -7.96 -11.15 -4.51
C PHE A 131 -8.16 -12.34 -5.45
N GLU A 132 -7.42 -12.33 -6.55
CA GLU A 132 -7.22 -13.49 -7.40
C GLU A 132 -6.13 -14.40 -6.79
N ALA A 133 -6.06 -15.66 -7.24
CA ALA A 133 -5.06 -16.62 -6.74
C ALA A 133 -3.60 -16.13 -6.93
N SER A 134 -3.34 -15.38 -8.00
CA SER A 134 -2.05 -14.75 -8.29
C SER A 134 -1.69 -13.69 -7.25
N ASP A 135 -2.64 -12.83 -6.84
CA ASP A 135 -2.40 -11.77 -5.85
C ASP A 135 -1.92 -12.36 -4.51
N TYR A 136 -2.48 -13.50 -4.07
CA TYR A 136 -2.05 -14.18 -2.84
C TYR A 136 -0.63 -14.72 -2.96
N SER A 137 -0.28 -15.29 -4.11
CA SER A 137 1.03 -15.88 -4.35
C SER A 137 2.13 -14.83 -4.42
N GLU A 138 1.87 -13.72 -5.12
CA GLU A 138 2.77 -12.56 -5.19
C GLU A 138 3.00 -11.94 -3.83
N LYS A 139 1.94 -11.73 -3.03
CA LYS A 139 2.07 -11.20 -1.67
C LYS A 139 2.84 -12.11 -0.74
N PHE A 140 2.59 -13.42 -0.81
CA PHE A 140 3.34 -14.39 -0.01
C PHE A 140 4.83 -14.35 -0.35
N GLU A 141 5.14 -14.27 -1.65
CA GLU A 141 6.50 -14.11 -2.13
C GLU A 141 7.18 -12.86 -1.59
N ASP A 142 6.54 -11.70 -1.73
CA ASP A 142 7.06 -10.41 -1.22
C ASP A 142 7.31 -10.44 0.29
N CYS A 143 6.45 -11.11 1.05
CA CYS A 143 6.59 -11.21 2.50
C CYS A 143 7.68 -12.19 2.96
N CYS A 144 7.91 -13.28 2.24
CA CYS A 144 8.71 -14.39 2.75
C CYS A 144 10.05 -14.60 2.04
N ARG A 145 10.21 -14.15 0.79
CA ARG A 145 11.39 -14.45 -0.05
C ARG A 145 12.73 -14.03 0.57
N ASN A 146 12.74 -12.97 1.37
CA ASN A 146 13.95 -12.46 2.03
C ASN A 146 14.20 -13.05 3.43
N PHE A 147 13.28 -13.88 3.94
CA PHE A 147 13.36 -14.46 5.28
C PHE A 147 13.56 -15.98 5.26
N LEU A 148 13.09 -16.66 4.21
CA LEU A 148 13.17 -18.11 4.08
C LEU A 148 14.21 -18.50 3.04
N SER A 149 14.86 -19.66 3.24
CA SER A 149 15.67 -20.26 2.19
C SER A 149 14.80 -20.63 0.98
N PRO A 150 15.34 -20.71 -0.25
CA PRO A 150 14.55 -21.10 -1.41
C PRO A 150 13.81 -22.44 -1.24
N GLY A 151 14.43 -23.40 -0.54
CA GLY A 151 13.83 -24.70 -0.23
C GLY A 151 12.68 -24.59 0.76
N ASP A 152 12.90 -23.88 1.87
CA ASP A 152 11.87 -23.68 2.90
C ASP A 152 10.69 -22.86 2.36
N PHE A 153 10.96 -21.85 1.54
CA PHE A 153 9.92 -21.06 0.88
C PHE A 153 9.03 -21.94 -0.01
N ALA A 154 9.63 -22.77 -0.86
CA ALA A 154 8.88 -23.66 -1.76
C ALA A 154 8.04 -24.69 -0.98
N ALA A 155 8.63 -25.32 0.03
CA ALA A 155 7.95 -26.30 0.88
C ALA A 155 6.80 -25.68 1.69
N ALA A 156 7.04 -24.53 2.34
CA ALA A 156 6.01 -23.82 3.08
C ALA A 156 4.83 -23.41 2.18
N ARG A 157 5.11 -22.91 0.97
CA ARG A 157 4.07 -22.53 0.01
C ARG A 157 3.19 -23.71 -0.41
N GLU A 158 3.79 -24.85 -0.77
CA GLU A 158 3.08 -26.05 -1.17
C GLU A 158 2.19 -26.59 -0.04
N MET A 159 2.73 -26.62 1.18
CA MET A 159 2.02 -27.08 2.38
C MET A 159 0.84 -26.16 2.75
N LEU A 160 1.01 -24.84 2.62
CA LEU A 160 -0.07 -23.87 2.87
C LEU A 160 -1.20 -23.99 1.85
N GLN A 161 -0.89 -24.34 0.58
CA GLN A 161 -1.90 -24.57 -0.46
C GLN A 161 -2.69 -25.86 -0.26
N ASN A 162 -2.19 -26.80 0.55
CA ASN A 162 -2.83 -28.08 0.87
C ASN A 162 -3.00 -28.26 2.38
N LEU A 163 -3.26 -27.16 3.10
CA LEU A 163 -3.23 -27.10 4.56
C LEU A 163 -4.18 -28.12 5.20
N GLU A 164 -5.37 -28.32 4.61
CA GLU A 164 -6.39 -29.27 5.06
C GLU A 164 -5.98 -30.74 4.95
N ARG A 165 -4.94 -31.03 4.16
CA ARG A 165 -4.39 -32.38 3.97
C ARG A 165 -3.16 -32.65 4.84
N LEU A 166 -2.72 -31.69 5.64
CA LEU A 166 -1.56 -31.88 6.50
C LEU A 166 -1.91 -32.73 7.72
N ASP A 167 -1.23 -33.87 7.86
CA ASP A 167 -1.32 -34.72 9.05
C ASP A 167 -0.83 -33.99 10.33
N SER A 168 0.05 -33.00 10.17
CA SER A 168 0.61 -32.24 11.30
C SER A 168 1.10 -30.86 10.89
N ILE A 169 0.62 -29.83 11.59
CA ILE A 169 1.09 -28.45 11.44
C ILE A 169 2.59 -28.30 11.77
N ARG A 170 3.16 -29.22 12.58
CA ARG A 170 4.58 -29.19 12.96
C ARG A 170 5.50 -29.24 11.74
N ARG A 171 5.12 -30.00 10.70
CA ARG A 171 5.91 -30.11 9.46
C ARG A 171 5.99 -28.76 8.73
N LEU A 172 4.87 -28.03 8.64
CA LEU A 172 4.86 -26.67 8.11
C LEU A 172 5.75 -25.74 8.94
N MET A 173 5.63 -25.79 10.27
CA MET A 173 6.37 -24.90 11.16
C MET A 173 7.89 -25.04 11.04
N GLN A 174 8.41 -26.21 10.65
CA GLN A 174 9.85 -26.43 10.43
C GLN A 174 10.41 -25.59 9.29
N HIS A 175 9.59 -25.25 8.29
CA HIS A 175 9.95 -24.42 7.14
C HIS A 175 9.70 -22.92 7.37
N LEU A 176 9.09 -22.53 8.50
CA LEU A 176 8.79 -21.14 8.85
C LEU A 176 9.74 -20.58 9.91
N VAL A 177 10.92 -21.19 10.06
CA VAL A 177 11.95 -20.74 10.98
C VAL A 177 12.84 -19.73 10.28
N PHE A 178 12.81 -18.49 10.76
CA PHE A 178 13.69 -17.41 10.29
C PHE A 178 14.18 -16.57 11.47
N THR A 179 15.33 -15.93 11.30
CA THR A 179 15.80 -14.95 12.27
C THR A 179 15.01 -13.66 12.07
N ALA A 180 14.06 -13.39 12.97
CA ALA A 180 13.45 -12.08 13.02
C ALA A 180 14.53 -11.07 13.43
N GLY A 181 14.80 -10.08 12.57
CA GLY A 181 15.57 -8.91 12.96
C GLY A 181 14.81 -8.17 14.06
N SER A 182 15.11 -8.49 15.32
CA SER A 182 14.54 -7.81 16.46
C SER A 182 15.22 -6.45 16.59
N ASP A 183 14.50 -5.40 16.21
CA ASP A 183 14.77 -4.09 16.74
C ASP A 183 14.60 -4.16 18.27
N ARG A 184 15.68 -3.96 19.02
CA ARG A 184 15.70 -4.03 20.50
C ARG A 184 15.05 -2.81 21.15
N GLY A 185 14.06 -2.21 20.49
CA GLY A 185 13.45 -0.93 20.88
C GLY A 185 14.35 0.28 20.57
N GLU A 186 15.38 0.12 19.75
CA GLU A 186 16.31 1.18 19.37
C GLU A 186 15.65 2.20 18.43
N ARG A 187 14.67 1.81 17.59
CA ARG A 187 13.84 2.78 16.82
C ARG A 187 13.13 3.80 17.72
N PHE A 188 12.79 3.43 18.95
CA PHE A 188 11.99 4.26 19.85
C PHE A 188 12.82 4.99 20.91
N ALA A 189 14.12 4.68 21.03
CA ALA A 189 15.00 5.25 22.05
C ALA A 189 15.35 6.73 21.83
N GLY A 190 15.09 7.29 20.63
CA GLY A 190 15.49 8.64 20.25
C GLY A 190 14.57 9.80 20.65
N LYS A 191 13.33 9.55 21.13
CA LYS A 191 12.42 10.63 21.56
C LYS A 191 12.50 10.86 23.07
N LYS A 192 13.59 11.48 23.54
CA LYS A 192 13.53 12.24 24.80
C LYS A 192 12.62 13.44 24.54
N ARG A 193 11.46 13.46 25.20
CA ARG A 193 10.55 14.61 25.24
C ARG A 193 11.32 15.82 25.79
N CYS A 194 11.36 16.91 25.02
CA CYS A 194 11.52 18.26 25.55
C CYS A 194 10.14 18.79 25.92
#